data_AF-A0A9D2EV98-F1
#
_entry.id   AF-A0A9D2EV98-F1
#
_cell.length_a   1.000
_cell.length_b   1.000
_cell.length_c   1.000
_cell.angle_alpha   90.00
_cell.angle_beta   90.00
_cell.angle_gamma   90.00
#
_symmetry.space_group_name_H-M   'P 1'
#
loop_
_entity.id
_entity.type
_entity.pdbx_description
1 polymer ?
#
loop_
_entity_poly.entity_id
_entity_poly.type
_entity_poly.pdbx_seq_one_letter_code
_entity_poly.pdbx_strand_id
1 'polypeptide(L)'
;MIDFGGNEELHNQLSVLKLTPGFANVESLLIMRDAERNAEGAIKQISASLGKVNLPVPEGPGVWVSQGGKLKVGYLLFPDCNNIAKEGTLEDLCLSILKQSDYIKVLEEIRRFLVLLKQNCQREFSHEFKTRLHTYFSVTDKFVGMKIGEAAEAQAFDWNHDKLSFFKSFLLAAQCVNQKNNVMIARPVGD
;
A
#
# COMPACT_ATOMS: atom_id res chain seq x y z
N MET A 1 4.04 -9.90 -7.65
CA MET A 1 4.16 -8.53 -7.11
C MET A 1 5.58 -8.09 -7.37
N ILE A 2 5.77 -6.91 -7.97
CA ILE A 2 7.09 -6.37 -8.29
C ILE A 2 7.32 -5.17 -7.38
N ASP A 3 8.49 -5.12 -6.76
CA ASP A 3 8.94 -3.99 -5.95
C ASP A 3 9.55 -2.92 -6.86
N PHE A 4 9.07 -1.69 -6.74
CA PHE A 4 9.47 -0.56 -7.57
C PHE A 4 10.44 0.39 -6.84
N GLY A 5 10.95 0.02 -5.66
CA GLY A 5 11.92 0.85 -4.94
C GLY A 5 11.36 2.24 -4.58
N GLY A 6 12.22 3.25 -4.50
CA GLY A 6 11.87 4.61 -4.06
C GLY A 6 10.74 5.28 -4.85
N ASN A 7 9.96 6.12 -4.17
CA ASN A 7 8.87 6.93 -4.77
C ASN A 7 9.29 7.72 -6.04
N GLU A 8 10.54 8.18 -6.12
CA GLU A 8 11.06 8.94 -7.27
C GLU A 8 11.40 8.08 -8.50
N GLU A 9 11.49 6.76 -8.32
CA GLU A 9 11.90 5.82 -9.38
C GLU A 9 10.73 5.25 -10.19
N LEU A 10 9.48 5.52 -9.81
CA LEU A 10 8.30 4.91 -10.43
C LEU A 10 8.33 5.01 -11.97
N HIS A 11 8.70 6.17 -12.51
CA HIS A 11 8.80 6.35 -13.96
C HIS A 11 9.90 5.49 -14.62
N ASN A 12 11.06 5.35 -13.98
CA ASN A 12 12.17 4.53 -14.48
C ASN A 12 11.78 3.05 -14.46
N GLN A 13 11.20 2.61 -13.36
CA GLN A 13 10.77 1.24 -13.18
C GLN A 13 9.60 0.88 -14.11
N LEU A 14 8.65 1.79 -14.34
CA LEU A 14 7.61 1.60 -15.35
C LEU A 14 8.19 1.51 -16.77
N SER A 15 9.24 2.29 -17.05
CA SER A 15 9.94 2.24 -18.35
C SER A 15 10.62 0.89 -18.56
N VAL A 16 11.32 0.37 -17.54
CA VAL A 16 11.95 -0.96 -17.56
C VAL A 16 10.90 -2.06 -17.65
N LEU A 17 9.81 -1.93 -16.89
CA LEU A 17 8.73 -2.90 -16.89
C LEU A 17 8.16 -3.12 -18.30
N LYS A 18 7.91 -2.04 -19.05
CA LYS A 18 7.38 -2.12 -20.42
C LYS A 18 8.28 -2.93 -21.37
N LEU A 19 9.57 -2.99 -21.08
CA LEU A 19 10.56 -3.71 -21.87
C LEU A 19 10.72 -5.17 -21.42
N THR A 20 10.13 -5.54 -20.28
CA THR A 20 10.28 -6.89 -19.72
C THR A 20 9.50 -7.90 -20.57
N PRO A 21 10.09 -9.07 -20.90
CA PRO A 21 9.40 -10.13 -21.63
C PRO A 21 8.07 -10.50 -20.95
N GLY A 22 7.00 -10.59 -21.74
CA GLY A 22 5.67 -10.90 -21.25
C GLY A 22 4.82 -9.70 -20.82
N PHE A 23 5.38 -8.47 -20.74
CA PHE A 23 4.59 -7.27 -20.44
C PHE A 23 3.47 -7.03 -21.46
N ALA A 24 3.70 -7.37 -22.74
CA ALA A 24 2.67 -7.27 -23.78
C ALA A 24 1.42 -8.13 -23.51
N ASN A 25 1.52 -9.14 -22.63
CA ASN A 25 0.41 -9.99 -22.22
C ASN A 25 -0.23 -9.54 -20.90
N VAL A 26 0.25 -8.43 -20.31
CA VAL A 26 -0.35 -7.87 -19.09
C VAL A 26 -1.63 -7.15 -19.48
N GLU A 27 -2.74 -7.60 -18.92
CA GLU A 27 -4.06 -7.00 -19.16
C GLU A 27 -4.42 -5.92 -18.13
N SER A 28 -3.84 -6.01 -16.93
CA SER A 28 -4.10 -5.07 -15.83
C SER A 28 -2.84 -4.79 -15.01
N LEU A 29 -2.57 -3.49 -14.83
CA LEU A 29 -1.50 -2.95 -14.00
C LEU A 29 -2.13 -2.19 -12.82
N LEU A 30 -1.90 -2.71 -11.60
CA LEU A 30 -2.27 -2.03 -10.37
C LEU A 30 -1.03 -1.40 -9.74
N ILE A 31 -1.09 -0.10 -9.45
CA ILE A 31 -0.08 0.60 -8.65
C ILE A 31 -0.64 0.79 -7.24
N MET A 32 0.07 0.33 -6.21
CA MET A 32 -0.26 0.59 -4.81
C MET A 32 0.85 1.42 -4.19
N ARG A 33 0.51 2.52 -3.51
CA ARG A 33 1.52 3.43 -2.97
C ARG A 33 1.11 4.03 -1.63
N ASP A 34 2.09 4.26 -0.76
CA ASP A 34 1.91 5.05 0.44
C ASP A 34 1.63 6.53 0.08
N ALA A 35 0.63 7.13 0.73
CA ALA A 35 0.36 8.56 0.62
C ALA A 35 1.18 9.39 1.61
N GLU A 36 1.75 8.72 2.64
CA GLU A 36 2.52 9.31 3.73
C GLU A 36 1.86 10.57 4.28
N ARG A 37 2.45 11.76 4.03
CA ARG A 37 1.97 13.06 4.50
C ARG A 37 1.44 13.95 3.37
N ASN A 38 1.33 13.43 2.14
CA ASN A 38 0.91 14.21 0.99
C ASN A 38 0.24 13.33 -0.09
N ALA A 39 -1.04 13.04 0.12
CA ALA A 39 -1.83 12.23 -0.80
C ALA A 39 -1.94 12.85 -2.21
N GLU A 40 -2.11 14.18 -2.30
CA GLU A 40 -2.14 14.89 -3.59
C GLU A 40 -0.80 14.79 -4.33
N GLY A 41 0.31 14.89 -3.60
CA GLY A 41 1.66 14.70 -4.12
C GLY A 41 1.83 13.31 -4.70
N ALA A 42 1.37 12.27 -3.98
CA ALA A 42 1.39 10.89 -4.46
C ALA A 42 0.57 10.72 -5.76
N ILE A 43 -0.63 11.30 -5.84
CA ILE A 43 -1.44 11.31 -7.06
C ILE A 43 -0.69 11.95 -8.22
N LYS A 44 -0.20 13.19 -8.03
CA LYS A 44 0.50 13.94 -9.08
C LYS A 44 1.71 13.17 -9.60
N GLN A 45 2.47 12.54 -8.71
CA GLN A 45 3.63 11.75 -9.09
C GLN A 45 3.27 10.46 -9.85
N ILE A 46 2.20 9.76 -9.44
CA ILE A 46 1.70 8.58 -10.17
C ILE A 46 1.25 9.00 -11.58
N SER A 47 0.41 10.03 -11.69
CA SER A 47 -0.11 10.51 -12.98
C SER A 47 1.01 11.00 -13.89
N ALA A 48 1.99 11.73 -13.36
CA ALA A 48 3.16 12.17 -14.11
C ALA A 48 4.01 10.99 -14.59
N SER A 49 4.21 9.97 -13.75
CA SER A 49 5.00 8.78 -14.10
C SER A 49 4.33 7.97 -15.20
N LEU A 50 3.02 7.71 -15.09
CA LEU A 50 2.22 7.01 -16.10
C LEU A 50 2.22 7.77 -17.43
N GLY A 51 2.03 9.10 -17.39
CA GLY A 51 2.06 9.96 -18.58
C GLY A 51 3.41 9.93 -19.29
N LYS A 52 4.52 10.01 -18.56
CA LYS A 52 5.89 9.95 -19.13
C LYS A 52 6.16 8.66 -19.91
N VAL A 53 5.56 7.54 -19.49
CA VAL A 53 5.75 6.25 -20.15
C VAL A 53 4.62 5.88 -21.11
N ASN A 54 3.72 6.82 -21.45
CA ASN A 54 2.56 6.59 -22.32
C ASN A 54 1.69 5.40 -21.87
N LEU A 55 1.44 5.29 -20.57
CA LEU A 55 0.47 4.35 -20.01
C LEU A 55 -0.85 5.08 -19.68
N PRO A 56 -1.99 4.36 -19.66
CA PRO A 56 -3.26 4.94 -19.26
C PRO A 56 -3.17 5.62 -17.88
N VAL A 57 -3.70 6.84 -17.76
CA VAL A 57 -3.64 7.66 -16.53
C VAL A 57 -5.03 7.76 -15.91
N PRO A 58 -5.30 7.10 -14.77
CA PRO A 58 -6.58 7.25 -14.09
C PRO A 58 -6.76 8.67 -13.54
N GLU A 59 -8.01 9.17 -13.52
CA GLU A 59 -8.35 10.50 -12.98
C GLU A 59 -8.17 10.59 -11.46
N GLY A 60 -8.20 9.46 -10.77
CA GLY A 60 -8.14 9.37 -9.31
C GLY A 60 -7.83 7.95 -8.83
N PRO A 61 -7.56 7.77 -7.53
CA PRO A 61 -7.39 6.44 -6.94
C PRO A 61 -8.69 5.65 -7.04
N GLY A 62 -8.60 4.32 -7.09
CA GLY A 62 -9.76 3.44 -7.14
C GLY A 62 -10.52 3.48 -8.46
N VAL A 63 -9.90 3.97 -9.53
CA VAL A 63 -10.45 4.00 -10.89
C VAL A 63 -9.57 3.17 -11.82
N TRP A 64 -10.21 2.33 -12.63
CA TRP A 64 -9.58 1.63 -13.75
C TRP A 64 -9.78 2.43 -15.03
N VAL A 65 -8.72 2.65 -15.78
CA VAL A 65 -8.79 3.26 -17.13
C VAL A 65 -8.04 2.39 -18.13
N SER A 66 -8.52 2.36 -19.37
CA SER A 66 -7.84 1.68 -20.47
C SER A 66 -7.66 2.62 -21.65
N GLN A 67 -6.51 2.52 -22.32
CA GLN A 67 -6.24 3.19 -23.57
C GLN A 67 -6.14 2.13 -24.68
N GLY A 68 -7.03 2.22 -25.68
CA GLY A 68 -7.04 1.27 -26.81
C GLY A 68 -7.43 -0.17 -26.45
N GLY A 69 -8.01 -0.40 -25.27
CA GLY A 69 -8.62 -1.68 -24.87
C GLY A 69 -7.67 -2.83 -24.52
N LYS A 70 -6.35 -2.62 -24.56
CA LYS A 70 -5.35 -3.69 -24.31
C LYS A 70 -4.88 -3.80 -22.86
N LEU A 71 -4.54 -2.66 -22.24
CA LEU A 71 -4.05 -2.60 -20.86
C LEU A 71 -4.98 -1.72 -20.04
N LYS A 72 -5.41 -2.23 -18.89
CA LYS A 72 -6.09 -1.45 -17.85
C LYS A 72 -5.06 -1.01 -16.81
N VAL A 73 -5.08 0.25 -16.43
CA VAL A 73 -4.26 0.78 -15.34
C VAL A 73 -5.17 1.31 -14.26
N GLY A 74 -4.84 1.01 -13.02
CA GLY A 74 -5.50 1.54 -11.84
C GLY A 74 -4.46 1.77 -10.75
N TYR A 75 -4.79 2.64 -9.80
CA TYR A 75 -3.95 2.80 -8.62
C TYR A 75 -4.77 2.97 -7.35
N LEU A 76 -4.17 2.60 -6.23
CA LEU A 76 -4.71 2.77 -4.89
C LEU A 76 -3.65 3.39 -3.99
N LEU A 77 -4.12 4.18 -3.04
CA LEU A 77 -3.28 4.77 -2.00
C LEU A 77 -3.58 4.13 -0.66
N PHE A 78 -2.54 3.87 0.12
CA PHE A 78 -2.68 3.57 1.54
C PHE A 78 -3.05 4.84 2.32
N PRO A 79 -3.73 4.71 3.48
CA PRO A 79 -4.11 3.46 4.13
C PRO A 79 -5.45 2.91 3.68
N ASP A 80 -6.34 3.74 3.14
CA ASP A 80 -7.75 3.36 2.99
C ASP A 80 -8.03 2.54 1.72
N CYS A 81 -7.09 2.50 0.76
CA CYS A 81 -7.19 1.71 -0.47
C CYS A 81 -8.55 1.87 -1.17
N ASN A 82 -9.07 3.09 -1.23
CA ASN A 82 -10.38 3.42 -1.79
C ASN A 82 -10.26 4.54 -2.85
N ASN A 83 -11.39 5.13 -3.24
CA ASN A 83 -11.47 6.22 -4.21
C ASN A 83 -11.27 7.63 -3.61
N ILE A 84 -11.02 7.73 -2.30
CA ILE A 84 -10.79 9.00 -1.61
C ILE A 84 -9.34 9.01 -1.11
N ALA A 85 -8.54 9.90 -1.67
CA ALA A 85 -7.16 10.01 -1.27
C ALA A 85 -7.04 10.52 0.16
N LYS A 86 -6.30 9.78 0.99
CA LYS A 86 -6.00 10.15 2.36
C LYS A 86 -4.53 9.89 2.64
N GLU A 87 -3.95 10.73 3.49
CA GLU A 87 -2.62 10.53 4.04
C GLU A 87 -2.53 9.25 4.89
N GLY A 88 -1.34 8.65 4.87
CA GLY A 88 -1.00 7.47 5.64
C GLY A 88 -0.32 6.40 4.80
N THR A 89 -0.15 5.24 5.43
CA THR A 89 0.79 4.21 4.99
C THR A 89 0.20 2.82 5.09
N LEU A 90 0.87 1.82 4.50
CA LEU A 90 0.54 0.41 4.70
C LEU A 90 0.50 0.06 6.19
N GLU A 91 1.44 0.60 6.98
CA GLU A 91 1.49 0.35 8.43
C GLU A 91 0.21 0.84 9.12
N ASP A 92 -0.32 2.00 8.71
CA ASP A 92 -1.59 2.51 9.23
C ASP A 92 -2.76 1.59 8.86
N LEU A 93 -2.78 1.05 7.63
CA LEU A 93 -3.76 0.03 7.24
C LEU A 93 -3.63 -1.21 8.13
N CYS A 94 -2.43 -1.78 8.23
CA CYS A 94 -2.11 -2.97 9.02
C CYS A 94 -2.53 -2.84 10.48
N LEU A 95 -2.19 -1.72 11.13
CA LEU A 95 -2.61 -1.40 12.50
C LEU A 95 -4.13 -1.38 12.66
N SER A 96 -4.83 -0.99 11.60
CA SER A 96 -6.28 -0.80 11.63
C SER A 96 -7.09 -2.05 11.32
N ILE A 97 -6.42 -3.14 10.93
CA ILE A 97 -7.01 -4.45 10.62
C ILE A 97 -6.37 -5.57 11.46
N LEU A 98 -5.78 -5.25 12.62
CA LEU A 98 -5.23 -6.28 13.52
C LEU A 98 -6.34 -7.24 13.99
N LYS A 99 -6.02 -8.53 14.04
CA LYS A 99 -7.00 -9.60 14.30
C LYS A 99 -7.32 -9.79 15.79
N GLN A 100 -6.38 -9.47 16.67
CA GLN A 100 -6.49 -9.67 18.11
C GLN A 100 -7.58 -8.78 18.70
N SER A 101 -8.45 -9.31 19.56
CA SER A 101 -9.57 -8.55 20.14
C SER A 101 -9.14 -7.39 21.04
N ASP A 102 -7.94 -7.42 21.61
CA ASP A 102 -7.42 -6.41 22.52
C ASP A 102 -6.53 -5.35 21.84
N TYR A 103 -6.37 -5.41 20.50
CA TYR A 103 -5.43 -4.56 19.77
C TYR A 103 -5.64 -3.06 20.06
N ILE A 104 -6.89 -2.61 20.18
CA ILE A 104 -7.22 -1.20 20.50
C ILE A 104 -6.59 -0.78 21.82
N LYS A 105 -6.70 -1.62 22.86
CA LYS A 105 -6.15 -1.31 24.19
C LYS A 105 -4.62 -1.28 24.14
N VAL A 106 -4.02 -2.29 23.50
CA VAL A 106 -2.55 -2.37 23.36
C VAL A 106 -2.01 -1.17 22.58
N LEU A 107 -2.67 -0.75 21.51
CA LEU A 107 -2.25 0.43 20.73
C LEU A 107 -2.37 1.73 21.52
N GLU A 108 -3.36 1.87 22.40
CA GLU A 108 -3.44 3.03 23.30
C GLU A 108 -2.31 3.03 24.35
N GLU A 109 -1.95 1.89 24.92
CA GLU A 109 -0.80 1.80 25.83
C GLU A 109 0.53 2.10 25.09
N ILE A 110 0.69 1.61 23.86
CA ILE A 110 1.83 1.96 23.01
C ILE A 110 1.86 3.47 22.75
N ARG A 111 0.72 4.09 22.43
CA ARG A 111 0.65 5.54 22.22
C ARG A 111 1.11 6.30 23.46
N ARG A 112 0.66 5.89 24.65
CA ARG A 112 1.11 6.50 25.92
C ARG A 112 2.61 6.30 26.14
N PHE A 113 3.13 5.11 25.88
CA PHE A 113 4.57 4.82 25.97
C PHE A 113 5.40 5.74 25.06
N LEU A 114 4.98 5.93 23.81
CA LEU A 114 5.68 6.83 22.88
C LEU A 114 5.64 8.29 23.37
N VAL A 115 4.51 8.75 23.91
CA VAL A 115 4.41 10.09 24.53
C VAL A 115 5.37 10.25 25.70
N LEU A 116 5.47 9.25 26.58
CA LEU A 116 6.40 9.28 27.72
C LEU A 116 7.85 9.32 27.27
N LEU A 117 8.23 8.54 26.24
CA LEU A 117 9.58 8.59 25.67
C LEU A 117 9.90 9.96 25.06
N LYS A 118 8.92 10.60 24.41
CA LYS A 118 9.09 11.95 23.88
C LYS A 118 9.32 12.97 24.99
N GLN A 119 8.51 12.93 26.05
CA GLN A 119 8.56 13.89 27.15
C GLN A 119 9.78 13.70 28.07
N ASN A 120 10.05 12.46 28.47
CA ASN A 120 11.03 12.15 29.51
C ASN A 120 12.42 11.84 28.95
N CYS A 121 12.49 11.38 27.70
CA CYS A 121 13.74 10.96 27.07
C CYS A 121 14.10 11.79 25.83
N GLN A 122 13.30 12.81 25.48
CA GLN A 122 13.49 13.65 24.28
C GLN A 122 13.61 12.82 22.99
N ARG A 123 12.92 11.68 22.94
CA ARG A 123 12.97 10.79 21.78
C ARG A 123 11.97 11.23 20.71
N GLU A 124 12.47 11.50 19.52
CA GLU A 124 11.65 11.79 18.34
C GLU A 124 11.42 10.54 17.49
N PHE A 125 10.25 10.47 16.85
CA PHE A 125 9.85 9.37 15.98
C PHE A 125 9.48 9.92 14.60
N SER A 126 10.45 9.95 13.68
CA SER A 126 10.24 10.47 12.31
C SER A 126 9.14 9.70 11.55
N HIS A 127 9.04 8.39 11.81
CA HIS A 127 8.02 7.50 11.27
C HIS A 127 7.23 6.85 12.41
N GLU A 128 6.31 7.61 12.99
CA GLU A 128 5.49 7.14 14.12
C GLU A 128 4.67 5.88 13.75
N PHE A 129 4.15 5.78 12.52
CA PHE A 129 3.41 4.62 12.03
C PHE A 129 4.26 3.33 12.05
N LYS A 130 5.51 3.37 11.55
CA LYS A 130 6.47 2.25 11.64
C LYS A 130 6.74 1.90 13.10
N THR A 131 6.98 2.91 13.94
CA THR A 131 7.27 2.72 15.36
C THR A 131 6.11 2.03 16.08
N ARG A 132 4.88 2.47 15.85
CA ARG A 132 3.67 1.91 16.48
C ARG A 132 3.45 0.45 16.09
N LEU A 133 3.54 0.12 14.79
CA LEU A 133 3.35 -1.24 14.32
C LEU A 133 4.43 -2.19 14.85
N HIS A 134 5.70 -1.79 14.79
CA HIS A 134 6.79 -2.64 15.27
C HIS A 134 6.81 -2.75 16.80
N THR A 135 6.37 -1.72 17.54
CA THR A 135 6.17 -1.84 18.98
C THR A 135 5.06 -2.84 19.27
N TYR A 136 3.94 -2.78 18.54
CA TYR A 136 2.85 -3.75 18.67
C TYR A 136 3.35 -5.18 18.45
N PHE A 137 4.10 -5.44 17.39
CA PHE A 137 4.72 -6.75 17.17
C PHE A 137 5.65 -7.16 18.31
N SER A 138 6.46 -6.24 18.81
CA SER A 138 7.44 -6.51 19.87
C SER A 138 6.81 -6.84 21.22
N VAL A 139 5.61 -6.32 21.52
CA VAL A 139 4.89 -6.61 22.76
C VAL A 139 3.95 -7.82 22.63
N THR A 140 3.97 -8.50 21.49
CA THR A 140 3.22 -9.75 21.26
C THR A 140 4.20 -10.91 21.06
N ASP A 141 4.15 -11.92 21.92
CA ASP A 141 5.03 -13.10 21.81
C ASP A 141 4.97 -13.74 20.42
N LYS A 142 3.80 -13.67 19.78
CA LYS A 142 3.55 -14.30 18.48
C LYS A 142 4.24 -13.59 17.31
N PHE A 143 4.42 -12.27 17.35
CA PHE A 143 4.91 -11.49 16.21
C PHE A 143 6.25 -10.79 16.46
N VAL A 144 6.84 -10.98 17.63
CA VAL A 144 8.12 -10.36 17.99
C VAL A 144 9.18 -10.68 16.92
N GLY A 145 9.83 -9.62 16.44
CA GLY A 145 10.87 -9.72 15.40
C GLY A 145 10.37 -9.94 13.96
N MET A 146 9.06 -10.12 13.74
CA MET A 146 8.50 -10.32 12.40
C MET A 146 8.42 -9.03 11.59
N LYS A 147 8.66 -9.14 10.29
CA LYS A 147 8.27 -8.15 9.28
C LYS A 147 6.78 -8.25 8.97
N ILE A 148 6.21 -7.23 8.32
CA ILE A 148 4.77 -7.18 7.98
C ILE A 148 4.33 -8.43 7.20
N GLY A 149 5.11 -8.87 6.22
CA GLY A 149 4.80 -10.08 5.43
C GLY A 149 4.79 -11.36 6.27
N GLU A 150 5.74 -11.51 7.18
CA GLU A 150 5.81 -12.66 8.09
C GLU A 150 4.66 -12.63 9.10
N ALA A 151 4.34 -11.45 9.65
CA ALA A 151 3.19 -11.25 10.54
C ALA A 151 1.87 -11.54 9.82
N ALA A 152 1.76 -11.17 8.53
CA ALA A 152 0.63 -11.50 7.68
C ALA A 152 0.44 -13.02 7.54
N GLU A 153 1.52 -13.76 7.25
CA GLU A 153 1.52 -15.23 7.19
C GLU A 153 1.16 -15.85 8.55
N ALA A 154 1.65 -15.25 9.65
CA ALA A 154 1.33 -15.62 11.02
C ALA A 154 -0.09 -15.23 11.48
N GLN A 155 -0.93 -14.73 10.56
CA GLN A 155 -2.32 -14.32 10.81
C GLN A 155 -2.48 -13.16 11.79
N ALA A 156 -1.59 -12.16 11.72
CA ALA A 156 -1.71 -10.92 12.50
C ALA A 156 -2.90 -10.05 12.08
N PHE A 157 -3.34 -10.15 10.82
CA PHE A 157 -4.35 -9.27 10.25
C PHE A 157 -5.67 -10.00 9.99
N ASP A 158 -6.77 -9.30 10.23
CA ASP A 158 -8.11 -9.69 9.81
C ASP A 158 -8.31 -9.34 8.34
N TRP A 159 -8.03 -10.32 7.48
CA TRP A 159 -8.23 -10.20 6.04
C TRP A 159 -9.71 -10.04 5.65
N ASN A 160 -10.66 -10.25 6.55
CA ASN A 160 -12.09 -10.05 6.31
C ASN A 160 -12.61 -8.70 6.80
N HIS A 161 -11.74 -7.85 7.34
CA HIS A 161 -12.10 -6.52 7.82
C HIS A 161 -12.73 -5.66 6.69
N ASP A 162 -13.80 -4.92 7.01
CA ASP A 162 -14.58 -4.15 6.03
C ASP A 162 -13.77 -3.09 5.29
N LYS A 163 -12.69 -2.59 5.90
CA LYS A 163 -11.72 -1.67 5.25
C LYS A 163 -11.07 -2.25 4.00
N LEU A 164 -11.01 -3.57 3.86
CA LEU A 164 -10.46 -4.24 2.68
C LEU A 164 -11.53 -4.52 1.61
N SER A 165 -12.80 -4.23 1.86
CA SER A 165 -13.90 -4.53 0.93
C SER A 165 -13.74 -3.85 -0.43
N PHE A 166 -13.40 -2.55 -0.44
CA PHE A 166 -13.13 -1.81 -1.66
C PHE A 166 -11.92 -2.40 -2.39
N PHE A 167 -10.80 -2.59 -1.68
CA PHE A 167 -9.59 -3.16 -2.25
C PHE A 167 -9.84 -4.51 -2.93
N LYS A 168 -10.52 -5.42 -2.25
CA LYS A 168 -10.91 -6.74 -2.81
C LYS A 168 -11.76 -6.58 -4.06
N SER A 169 -12.78 -5.71 -4.01
CA SER A 169 -13.66 -5.45 -5.17
C SER A 169 -12.88 -4.86 -6.34
N PHE A 170 -11.92 -3.98 -6.06
CA PHE A 170 -11.07 -3.35 -7.06
C PHE A 170 -10.11 -4.35 -7.72
N LEU A 171 -9.55 -5.28 -6.94
CA LEU A 171 -8.75 -6.39 -7.46
C LEU A 171 -9.55 -7.33 -8.35
N LEU A 172 -10.78 -7.69 -7.95
CA LEU A 172 -11.66 -8.54 -8.76
C LEU A 172 -12.04 -7.86 -10.08
N ALA A 173 -12.27 -6.54 -10.07
CA ALA A 173 -12.54 -5.77 -11.28
C ALA A 173 -11.36 -5.80 -12.29
N ALA A 174 -10.13 -5.98 -11.80
CA ALA A 174 -8.95 -6.18 -12.66
C ALA A 174 -8.96 -7.53 -13.39
N GLN A 175 -9.61 -8.55 -12.82
CA GLN A 175 -9.61 -9.94 -13.32
C GLN A 175 -10.75 -10.25 -14.29
N CYS A 176 -11.72 -9.34 -14.46
CA CYS A 176 -12.82 -9.52 -15.41
C CYS A 176 -12.40 -9.18 -16.85
N VAL A 177 -11.60 -10.07 -17.47
CA VAL A 177 -11.70 -10.61 -18.85
C VAL A 177 -10.90 -11.94 -18.88
N ASN A 178 -11.55 -13.11 -18.76
CA ASN A 178 -11.02 -14.47 -19.06
C ASN A 178 -9.84 -15.09 -18.25
N GLN A 179 -10.14 -15.74 -17.11
CA GLN A 179 -9.55 -16.97 -16.51
C GLN A 179 -8.03 -17.33 -16.60
N LYS A 180 -7.14 -16.48 -17.11
CA LYS A 180 -5.67 -16.58 -17.04
C LYS A 180 -5.04 -15.19 -17.01
N ASN A 181 -5.46 -14.34 -16.07
CA ASN A 181 -5.06 -12.92 -16.08
C ASN A 181 -3.84 -12.69 -15.19
N ASN A 182 -2.75 -12.22 -15.80
CA ASN A 182 -1.57 -11.74 -15.09
C ASN A 182 -1.84 -10.32 -14.56
N VAL A 183 -2.40 -10.22 -13.35
CA VAL A 183 -2.49 -8.95 -12.62
C VAL A 183 -1.11 -8.62 -12.08
N MET A 184 -0.53 -7.52 -12.57
CA MET A 184 0.73 -7.04 -12.05
C MET A 184 0.49 -5.97 -10.99
N ILE A 185 0.94 -6.25 -9.76
CA ILE A 185 0.93 -5.29 -8.66
C ILE A 185 2.33 -4.70 -8.53
N ALA A 186 2.42 -3.39 -8.72
CA ALA A 186 3.61 -2.57 -8.55
C ALA A 186 3.48 -1.75 -7.26
N ARG A 187 4.47 -1.82 -6.37
CA ARG A 187 4.51 -0.99 -5.16
C ARG A 187 5.81 -0.17 -5.09
N PRO A 188 5.74 1.17 -5.18
CA PRO A 188 6.83 2.04 -4.75
C PRO A 188 6.89 2.10 -3.23
N VAL A 189 8.09 2.05 -2.69
CA VAL A 189 8.44 2.21 -1.28
C VAL A 189 8.85 3.67 -1.05
N GLY A 190 8.27 4.31 -0.04
CA GLY A 190 8.82 5.55 0.49
C GLY A 190 9.91 5.24 1.51
N ASP A 191 11.02 5.98 1.46
CA ASP A 191 12.10 5.91 2.46
C ASP A 191 11.56 6.29 3.86
#